data_AF-A0A3B0T5D9-F1
#
_entry.id   AF-A0A3B0T5D9-F1
#
_cell.length_a   1.000
_cell.length_b   1.000
_cell.length_c   1.000
_cell.angle_alpha   90.00
_cell.angle_beta   90.00
_cell.angle_gamma   90.00
#
_symmetry.space_group_name_H-M   'P 1'
#
loop_
_entity.id
_entity.type
_entity.pdbx_description
1 polymer ?
#
loop_
_entity_poly.entity_id
_entity_poly.type
_entity_poly.pdbx_seq_one_letter_code
_entity_poly.pdbx_strand_id
1 'polypeptide(L)'
;NMSLKKFISRVATLSGVSPPRFSLPGPVILFMATMVEAMAPAGSLTVAGARLGNYHWYFDGALARRDLSLDCRPLDDTLRATLGWLLAKENQIEDKISQ
;
A
#
# COMPACT_ATOMS: atom_id res chain seq x y z
N ASN A 1 2.44 -14.88 -3.31
CA ASN A 1 1.02 -14.52 -3.50
C ASN A 1 0.33 -14.38 -2.17
N MET A 2 -0.35 -13.26 -1.94
CA MET A 2 -1.10 -12.98 -0.72
C MET A 2 -2.27 -12.05 -1.01
N SER A 3 -3.33 -12.11 -0.20
CA SER A 3 -4.44 -11.15 -0.32
C SER A 3 -4.03 -9.76 0.16
N LEU A 4 -4.68 -8.73 -0.36
CA LEU A 4 -4.46 -7.34 0.07
C LEU A 4 -4.70 -7.17 1.57
N LYS A 5 -5.72 -7.84 2.12
CA LYS A 5 -5.98 -7.86 3.58
C LYS A 5 -4.78 -8.40 4.36
N LYS A 6 -4.19 -9.52 3.90
CA LYS A 6 -3.01 -10.11 4.54
C LYS A 6 -1.79 -9.22 4.39
N PHE A 7 -1.62 -8.55 3.24
CA PHE A 7 -0.56 -7.57 3.00
C PHE A 7 -0.67 -6.39 3.97
N ILE A 8 -1.84 -5.73 4.08
CA ILE A 8 -2.08 -4.61 5.00
C ILE A 8 -1.82 -5.03 6.44
N SER A 9 -2.30 -6.21 6.86
CA SER A 9 -2.04 -6.75 8.19
C SER A 9 -0.55 -6.97 8.46
N ARG A 10 0.21 -7.43 7.45
CA ARG A 10 1.67 -7.61 7.56
C ARG A 10 2.38 -6.28 7.72
N VAL A 11 2.02 -5.27 6.92
CA VAL A 11 2.56 -3.90 7.01
C VAL A 11 2.31 -3.32 8.39
N ALA A 12 1.07 -3.40 8.89
CA ALA A 12 0.68 -2.93 10.22
C ALA A 12 1.52 -3.59 11.34
N THR A 13 1.73 -4.91 11.23
CA THR A 13 2.57 -5.65 12.18
C THR A 13 4.03 -5.19 12.14
N LEU A 14 4.57 -4.93 10.94
CA LEU A 14 5.95 -4.51 10.76
C LEU A 14 6.19 -3.05 11.14
N SER A 15 5.19 -2.18 10.99
CA SER A 15 5.26 -0.76 11.37
C SER A 15 4.92 -0.52 12.84
N GLY A 16 4.38 -1.51 13.56
CA GLY A 16 3.90 -1.35 14.93
C GLY A 16 2.58 -0.56 15.04
N VAL A 17 1.90 -0.30 13.91
CA VAL A 17 0.62 0.42 13.87
C VAL A 17 -0.53 -0.57 13.88
N SER A 18 -1.63 -0.25 14.57
CA SER A 18 -2.81 -1.10 14.56
C SER A 18 -3.43 -1.18 13.16
N PRO A 19 -3.72 -2.38 12.63
CA PRO A 19 -4.36 -2.51 11.33
C PRO A 19 -5.78 -1.91 11.37
N PRO A 20 -6.30 -1.41 10.23
CA PRO A 20 -7.66 -0.94 10.15
C PRO A 20 -8.63 -2.07 10.51
N ARG A 21 -9.46 -1.82 11.53
CA ARG A 21 -10.41 -2.81 12.08
C ARG A 21 -11.63 -3.03 11.19
N PHE A 22 -11.95 -2.07 10.33
CA PHE A 22 -13.15 -2.06 9.51
C PHE A 22 -12.78 -2.16 8.03
N SER A 23 -13.45 -3.07 7.33
CA SER A 23 -13.43 -3.14 5.88
C SER A 23 -14.81 -2.74 5.38
N LEU A 24 -14.89 -1.69 4.58
CA LEU A 24 -16.14 -1.26 3.98
C LEU A 24 -16.45 -2.14 2.74
N PRO A 25 -17.74 -2.37 2.41
CA PRO A 25 -18.12 -3.04 1.17
C PRO A 25 -17.64 -2.25 -0.06
N GLY A 26 -17.20 -2.97 -1.10
CA GLY A 26 -16.66 -2.37 -2.33
C GLY A 26 -17.53 -1.25 -2.95
N PRO A 27 -18.86 -1.40 -3.07
CA PRO A 27 -19.73 -0.35 -3.60
C PRO A 27 -19.72 0.93 -2.76
N VAL A 28 -19.64 0.80 -1.42
CA VAL A 28 -19.60 1.94 -0.50
C VAL A 28 -18.28 2.70 -0.64
N ILE A 29 -17.16 1.98 -0.72
CA ILE A 29 -15.84 2.61 -0.93
C ILE A 29 -15.80 3.33 -2.28
N LEU A 30 -16.34 2.72 -3.34
CA LEU A 30 -16.39 3.34 -4.66
C LEU A 30 -17.21 4.63 -4.65
N PHE A 31 -18.38 4.61 -4.02
CA PHE A 31 -19.20 5.82 -3.87
C PHE A 31 -18.46 6.92 -3.11
N MET A 32 -17.84 6.58 -1.97
CA MET A 32 -17.05 7.56 -1.20
C MET A 32 -15.87 8.10 -2.02
N ALA A 33 -15.17 7.23 -2.76
CA ALA A 33 -14.06 7.64 -3.60
C ALA A 33 -14.51 8.58 -4.73
N THR A 34 -15.67 8.36 -5.35
CA THR A 34 -16.20 9.30 -6.35
C THR A 34 -16.47 10.68 -5.78
N MET A 35 -17.00 10.77 -4.56
CA MET A 35 -17.26 12.06 -3.90
C MET A 35 -15.95 12.76 -3.50
N VAL A 36 -15.03 12.02 -2.89
CA VAL A 36 -13.75 12.60 -2.41
C VAL A 36 -12.88 13.04 -3.58
N GLU A 37 -12.76 12.24 -4.65
CA GLU A 37 -11.95 12.59 -5.81
C GLU A 37 -12.53 13.80 -6.58
N ALA A 38 -13.86 13.96 -6.60
CA ALA A 38 -14.48 15.16 -7.18
C ALA A 38 -14.17 16.44 -6.39
N MET A 39 -14.02 16.35 -5.07
CA MET A 39 -13.67 17.49 -4.21
C MET A 39 -12.16 17.73 -4.12
N ALA A 40 -11.36 16.66 -4.19
CA ALA A 40 -9.92 16.65 -4.01
C ALA A 40 -9.28 15.63 -4.97
N PRO A 41 -9.06 16.00 -6.25
CA PRO A 41 -8.57 15.07 -7.27
C PRO A 41 -7.14 14.56 -7.02
N ALA A 42 -6.36 15.26 -6.19
CA ALA A 42 -5.04 14.81 -5.72
C ALA A 42 -5.07 14.22 -4.30
N GLY A 43 -6.26 13.90 -3.78
CA GLY A 43 -6.45 13.29 -2.47
C GLY A 43 -5.93 11.86 -2.39
N SER A 44 -5.86 11.34 -1.16
CA SER A 44 -5.38 9.97 -0.89
C SER A 44 -6.39 8.88 -1.30
N LEU A 45 -7.67 9.22 -1.48
CA LEU A 45 -8.72 8.31 -1.91
C LEU A 45 -9.20 8.67 -3.32
N THR A 46 -8.88 7.80 -4.28
CA THR A 46 -9.33 7.92 -5.68
C THR A 46 -10.17 6.71 -6.07
N VAL A 47 -11.04 6.87 -7.08
CA VAL A 47 -11.84 5.79 -7.66
C VAL A 47 -10.94 4.70 -8.22
N ALA A 48 -9.81 5.08 -8.82
CA ALA A 48 -8.79 4.13 -9.27
C ALA A 48 -8.24 3.31 -8.10
N GLY A 49 -7.86 3.96 -6.99
CA GLY A 49 -7.40 3.28 -5.77
C GLY A 49 -8.45 2.37 -5.15
N ALA A 50 -9.71 2.82 -5.09
CA ALA A 50 -10.84 2.03 -4.60
C ALA A 50 -11.11 0.78 -5.45
N ARG A 51 -11.06 0.90 -6.78
CA ARG A 51 -11.18 -0.25 -7.70
C ARG A 51 -10.02 -1.22 -7.51
N LEU A 52 -8.80 -0.71 -7.49
CA LEU A 52 -7.57 -1.48 -7.27
C LEU A 52 -7.61 -2.26 -5.95
N GLY A 53 -8.15 -1.66 -4.88
CA GLY A 53 -8.31 -2.31 -3.59
C GLY A 53 -9.28 -3.50 -3.58
N ASN A 54 -10.24 -3.54 -4.52
CA ASN A 54 -11.21 -4.63 -4.63
C ASN A 54 -10.70 -5.84 -5.44
N TYR A 55 -9.59 -5.71 -6.17
CA TYR A 55 -9.04 -6.82 -6.94
C TYR A 55 -8.22 -7.78 -6.08
N HIS A 56 -8.15 -9.04 -6.50
CA HIS A 56 -7.21 -10.00 -5.93
C HIS A 56 -5.82 -9.81 -6.57
N TRP A 57 -4.88 -9.25 -5.81
CA TRP A 57 -3.50 -8.98 -6.23
C TRP A 57 -2.66 -10.27 -6.29
N TYR A 58 -2.96 -11.13 -7.25
CA TYR A 58 -2.15 -12.31 -7.55
C TYR A 58 -1.31 -12.04 -8.80
N PHE A 59 0.00 -12.10 -8.63
CA PHE A 59 0.94 -11.96 -9.74
C PHE A 59 1.74 -13.24 -9.86
N ASP A 60 1.88 -13.74 -11.09
CA ASP A 60 2.79 -14.82 -11.40
C ASP A 60 4.04 -14.26 -12.09
N GLY A 61 5.18 -14.46 -11.43
CA GLY A 61 6.49 -14.07 -11.94
C GLY A 61 7.22 -15.21 -12.65
N ALA A 62 6.58 -16.36 -12.90
CA ALA A 62 7.22 -17.54 -13.48
C ALA A 62 7.95 -17.25 -14.80
N LEU A 63 7.34 -16.45 -15.69
CA LEU A 63 7.95 -16.07 -16.95
C LEU A 63 9.23 -15.25 -16.75
N ALA A 64 9.20 -14.25 -15.86
CA ALA A 64 10.35 -13.41 -15.57
C ALA A 64 11.48 -14.19 -14.89
N ARG A 65 11.15 -15.17 -14.03
CA ARG A 65 12.14 -16.08 -13.44
C ARG A 65 12.82 -16.94 -14.50
N ARG A 66 12.03 -17.45 -15.45
CA ARG A 66 12.53 -18.31 -16.53
C ARG A 66 13.39 -17.54 -17.53
N ASP A 67 12.90 -16.39 -18.00
CA ASP A 67 13.48 -15.71 -19.17
C ASP A 67 14.50 -14.63 -18.77
N LEU A 68 14.36 -14.05 -17.58
CA LEU A 68 15.21 -12.95 -17.10
C LEU A 68 16.05 -13.31 -15.88
N SER A 69 15.99 -14.56 -15.42
CA SER A 69 16.62 -15.00 -14.16
C SER A 69 16.25 -14.09 -12.97
N LEU A 70 14.99 -13.62 -12.94
CA LEU A 70 14.50 -12.72 -11.90
C LEU A 70 14.58 -13.39 -10.53
N ASP A 71 15.42 -12.86 -9.63
CA ASP A 71 15.43 -13.23 -8.22
C ASP A 71 14.85 -12.10 -7.37
N CYS A 72 13.81 -12.41 -6.60
CA CYS A 72 13.11 -11.43 -5.77
C CYS A 72 13.47 -11.64 -4.30
N ARG A 73 13.90 -10.56 -3.64
CA ARG A 73 14.09 -10.55 -2.19
C ARG A 73 12.77 -10.91 -1.47
N PRO A 74 12.83 -11.60 -0.30
CA PRO A 74 11.66 -11.80 0.56
C PRO A 74 10.89 -10.50 0.81
N LEU A 75 9.56 -10.62 0.84
CA LEU A 75 8.67 -9.46 0.96
C LEU A 75 8.93 -8.67 2.25
N ASP A 76 9.14 -9.36 3.38
CA ASP A 76 9.34 -8.71 4.68
C ASP A 76 10.58 -7.82 4.70
N ASP A 77 11.67 -8.24 4.08
CA ASP A 77 12.90 -7.44 4.01
C ASP A 77 12.67 -6.17 3.19
N THR A 78 11.87 -6.29 2.12
CA THR A 78 11.45 -5.15 1.32
C THR A 78 10.56 -4.20 2.11
N LEU A 79 9.58 -4.72 2.84
CA LEU A 79 8.72 -3.90 3.70
C LEU A 79 9.52 -3.17 4.78
N ARG A 80 10.46 -3.84 5.46
CA ARG A 80 11.33 -3.21 6.46
C ARG A 80 12.18 -2.11 5.87
N ALA A 81 12.80 -2.35 4.71
CA ALA A 81 13.61 -1.35 4.02
C ALA A 81 12.78 -0.12 3.62
N THR A 82 11.58 -0.33 3.08
CA THR A 82 10.67 0.76 2.70
C THR A 82 10.18 1.55 3.91
N LEU A 83 9.80 0.88 5.01
CA LEU A 83 9.39 1.54 6.24
C LEU A 83 10.53 2.35 6.85
N GLY A 84 11.75 1.81 6.88
CA GLY A 84 12.92 2.54 7.35
C GLY A 84 13.20 3.79 6.52
N TRP A 85 13.06 3.70 5.19
CA TRP A 85 13.20 4.86 4.30
C TRP A 85 12.11 5.91 4.53
N LEU A 86 10.85 5.49 4.75
CA LEU A 86 9.74 6.41 5.02
C LEU A 86 9.95 7.19 6.34
N LEU A 87 10.33 6.49 7.41
CA LEU A 87 10.61 7.12 8.71
C LEU A 87 11.78 8.10 8.62
N ALA A 88 12.86 7.74 7.90
CA ALA A 88 13.98 8.64 7.68
C ALA A 88 13.58 9.90 6.89
N LYS A 89 12.64 9.77 5.95
CA LYS A 89 12.13 10.89 5.17
C LYS A 89 11.23 11.81 5.99
N GLU A 90 10.41 11.26 6.88
CA GLU A 90 9.55 12.03 7.79
C GLU A 90 10.39 12.90 8.73
N ASN A 91 11.42 12.33 9.36
CA ASN A 91 12.35 13.08 10.22
C ASN A 91 13.02 14.25 9.46
N GLN A 92 13.42 14.06 8.20
CA GLN A 92 14.00 15.12 7.38
C GLN A 92 13.02 16.27 7.06
N ILE A 93 11.71 16.00 7.08
CA ILE A 93 10.68 17.02 6.86
C ILE A 93 10.50 17.85 8.14
N GLU A 94 10.44 17.19 9.29
CA GLU A 94 10.33 17.88 10.60
C GLU A 94 11.53 18.79 10.89
N ASP A 95 12.74 18.35 10.55
CA ASP A 95 13.96 19.15 10.68
C ASP A 95 13.93 20.41 9.81
N LYS A 96 13.33 20.34 8.61
CA LYS A 96 13.21 21.50 7.70
C LYS A 96 12.12 22.48 8.09
N ILE A 97 11.11 22.05 8.84
CA ILE A 97 10.02 22.91 9.34
C ILE A 97 10.46 23.65 10.62
N SER A 98 11.44 23.11 11.34
CA SER A 98 11.98 23.67 12.59
C SER A 98 13.12 24.68 12.39
N GLN A 99 13.59 24.90 11.16
CA GLN A 99 14.56 25.95 10.78
C GLN A 99 13.87 27.12 10.07
#